data_AF-A0A838VZA9-F1
#
_entry.id   AF-A0A838VZA9-F1
#
_cell.length_a   1.000
_cell.length_b   1.000
_cell.length_c   1.000
_cell.angle_alpha   90.00
_cell.angle_beta   90.00
_cell.angle_gamma   90.00
#
_symmetry.space_group_name_H-M   'P 1'
#
loop_
_entity.id
_entity.type
_entity.pdbx_description
1 polymer ?
#
loop_
_entity_poly.entity_id
_entity_poly.type
_entity_poly.pdbx_seq_one_letter_code
_entity_poly.pdbx_strand_id
1 'polypeptide(L)'
;MANIQLKNQDRIQKEFINIAAHELRTPIQPILGLTEFVKTKTKDNEQKELLATVIKNANRLKKLSEDILDVTKIESNSLDLNKERFDLVKLLHGVI
;
A
#
# COMPACT_ATOMS: atom_id res chain seq x y z
N MET A 1 22.08 -9.49 -28.77
CA MET A 1 21.85 -10.40 -27.63
C MET A 1 21.88 -9.66 -26.28
N ALA A 2 22.89 -8.83 -25.98
CA ALA A 2 22.96 -8.04 -24.74
C ALA A 2 21.70 -7.22 -24.39
N ASN A 3 21.11 -6.48 -25.36
CA ASN A 3 19.88 -5.72 -25.13
C ASN A 3 18.65 -6.58 -24.78
N ILE A 4 18.59 -7.82 -25.27
CA ILE A 4 17.49 -8.76 -24.94
C ILE A 4 17.68 -9.29 -23.51
N GLN A 5 18.93 -9.59 -23.15
CA GLN A 5 19.29 -10.01 -21.79
C GLN A 5 18.95 -8.94 -20.75
N LEU A 6 19.30 -7.68 -21.02
CA LEU A 6 19.00 -6.53 -20.16
C LEU A 6 17.49 -6.33 -19.97
N LYS A 7 16.73 -6.30 -21.07
CA LYS A 7 15.26 -6.19 -21.00
C LYS A 7 14.60 -7.32 -20.21
N ASN A 8 15.13 -8.54 -20.29
CA ASN A 8 14.63 -9.67 -19.52
C ASN A 8 14.94 -9.54 -18.03
N GLN A 9 16.14 -9.05 -17.66
CA GLN A 9 16.49 -8.79 -16.26
C GLN A 9 15.61 -7.70 -15.66
N ASP A 10 15.38 -6.61 -16.38
CA ASP A 10 14.49 -5.52 -15.94
C ASP A 10 13.06 -6.03 -15.72
N ARG A 11 12.53 -6.88 -16.61
CA ARG A 11 11.20 -7.47 -16.47
C ARG A 11 11.10 -8.34 -15.21
N ILE A 12 12.07 -9.22 -14.97
CA ILE A 12 12.09 -10.12 -13.81
C ILE A 12 12.17 -9.30 -12.51
N GLN A 13 12.98 -8.25 -12.48
CA GLN A 13 13.09 -7.38 -11.32
C GLN A 13 11.75 -6.68 -11.01
N LYS A 14 11.06 -6.17 -12.02
CA LYS A 14 9.73 -5.54 -11.87
C LYS A 14 8.67 -6.53 -11.40
N GLU A 15 8.63 -7.72 -11.97
CA GLU A 15 7.70 -8.79 -11.54
C GLU A 15 7.94 -9.18 -10.07
N PHE A 16 9.20 -9.32 -9.66
CA PHE A 16 9.55 -9.61 -8.27
C PHE A 16 9.05 -8.52 -7.30
N ILE A 17 9.29 -7.25 -7.64
CA ILE A 17 8.84 -6.11 -6.82
C ILE A 17 7.31 -6.09 -6.69
N ASN A 18 6.60 -6.31 -7.80
CA ASN A 18 5.13 -6.39 -7.80
C ASN A 18 4.61 -7.49 -6.87
N ILE A 19 5.18 -8.70 -6.98
CA ILE A 19 4.79 -9.83 -6.14
C ILE A 19 5.06 -9.52 -4.67
N ALA A 20 6.26 -9.04 -4.35
CA ALA A 20 6.64 -8.70 -2.97
C ALA A 20 5.69 -7.65 -2.38
N ALA A 21 5.35 -6.60 -3.13
CA ALA A 21 4.45 -5.55 -2.66
C ALA A 21 3.02 -6.06 -2.44
N HIS A 22 2.51 -6.94 -3.30
CA HIS A 22 1.22 -7.59 -3.10
C HIS A 22 1.21 -8.52 -1.88
N GLU A 23 2.23 -9.36 -1.73
CA GLU A 23 2.39 -10.28 -0.60
C GLU A 23 2.49 -9.55 0.72
N LEU A 24 3.02 -8.32 0.76
CA LEU A 24 3.04 -7.49 1.96
C LEU A 24 1.66 -7.02 2.43
N ARG A 25 0.66 -6.88 1.54
CA ARG A 25 -0.71 -6.49 1.98
C ARG A 25 -1.35 -7.55 2.87
N THR A 26 -1.14 -8.82 2.53
CA THR A 26 -1.72 -9.97 3.23
C THR A 26 -1.40 -10.00 4.73
N PRO A 27 -0.14 -9.84 5.19
CA PRO A 27 0.19 -9.77 6.61
C PRO A 27 -0.13 -8.41 7.25
N ILE A 28 -0.16 -7.30 6.49
CA ILE A 28 -0.52 -5.98 7.06
C ILE A 28 -1.97 -5.93 7.52
N GLN A 29 -2.89 -6.52 6.74
CA GLN A 29 -4.31 -6.52 7.07
C GLN A 29 -4.65 -7.11 8.45
N PRO A 30 -4.19 -8.33 8.81
CA PRO A 30 -4.44 -8.88 10.14
C PRO A 30 -3.71 -8.08 11.23
N ILE A 31 -2.52 -7.53 10.98
CA ILE A 31 -1.86 -6.62 11.95
C ILE A 31 -2.77 -5.42 12.24
N LEU A 32 -3.30 -4.77 11.20
CA LEU A 32 -4.18 -3.62 11.35
C LEU A 32 -5.47 -4.02 12.09
N GLY A 33 -6.20 -5.01 11.56
CA GLY A 33 -7.51 -5.41 12.08
C GLY A 33 -7.47 -5.97 13.49
N LEU A 34 -6.48 -6.80 13.82
CA LEU A 34 -6.32 -7.34 15.18
C LEU A 34 -5.90 -6.24 16.16
N THR A 35 -5.02 -5.33 15.76
CA THR A 35 -4.59 -4.22 16.63
C THR A 35 -5.76 -3.27 16.91
N GLU A 36 -6.56 -2.94 15.89
CA GLU A 36 -7.80 -2.15 16.06
C GLU A 36 -8.77 -2.86 17.00
N PHE A 37 -9.00 -4.16 16.80
CA PHE A 37 -9.85 -4.95 17.68
C PHE A 37 -9.36 -4.94 19.13
N VAL A 38 -8.08 -5.19 19.38
CA VAL A 38 -7.49 -5.14 20.73
C VAL A 38 -7.69 -3.75 21.34
N LYS A 39 -7.43 -2.69 20.58
CA LYS A 39 -7.59 -1.30 21.04
C LYS A 39 -9.02 -0.99 21.50
N THR A 40 -10.05 -1.59 20.89
CA THR A 40 -11.45 -1.40 21.34
C THR A 40 -11.73 -2.01 22.73
N LYS A 41 -10.94 -3.01 23.15
CA LYS A 41 -11.10 -3.71 24.44
C LYS A 41 -10.18 -3.19 25.53
N THR A 42 -9.10 -2.50 25.15
CA THR A 42 -8.12 -1.92 26.08
C THR A 42 -8.73 -0.76 26.87
N LYS A 43 -8.54 -0.76 28.20
CA LYS A 43 -8.96 0.35 29.09
C LYS A 43 -7.83 1.30 29.44
N ASP A 44 -6.61 0.77 29.51
CA ASP A 44 -5.39 1.52 29.80
C ASP A 44 -5.05 2.50 28.66
N ASN A 45 -4.82 3.76 29.00
CA ASN A 45 -4.51 4.81 28.04
C ASN A 45 -3.10 4.67 27.44
N GLU A 46 -2.10 4.25 28.22
CA GLU A 46 -0.74 4.05 27.72
C GLU A 46 -0.71 2.93 26.68
N GLN A 47 -1.42 1.82 26.97
CA GLN A 47 -1.58 0.72 26.01
C GLN A 47 -2.32 1.17 24.74
N LYS A 48 -3.34 2.04 24.85
CA LYS A 48 -4.03 2.60 23.67
C LYS A 48 -3.10 3.42 22.79
N GLU A 49 -2.17 4.17 23.37
CA GLU A 49 -1.18 4.96 22.62
C GLU A 49 -0.17 4.06 21.89
N LEU A 50 0.29 2.99 22.54
CA LEU A 50 1.13 1.97 21.90
C LEU A 50 0.41 1.31 20.72
N LEU A 51 -0.86 0.89 20.92
CA LEU A 51 -1.68 0.31 19.86
C LEU A 51 -1.95 1.31 18.71
N ALA A 52 -2.16 2.59 19.04
CA ALA A 52 -2.29 3.64 18.03
C ALA A 52 -1.00 3.81 17.20
N THR A 53 0.16 3.66 17.84
CA THR A 53 1.46 3.67 17.15
C THR A 53 1.61 2.48 16.21
N VAL A 54 1.20 1.28 16.63
CA VAL A 54 1.20 0.08 15.77
C VAL A 54 0.28 0.30 14.56
N ILE A 55 -0.96 0.76 14.77
CA ILE A 55 -1.92 1.08 13.69
C ILE A 55 -1.34 2.09 12.70
N LYS A 56 -0.72 3.17 13.20
CA LYS A 56 -0.08 4.20 12.36
C LYS A 56 1.02 3.60 11.49
N ASN A 57 1.85 2.72 12.03
CA ASN A 57 2.93 2.09 11.27
C ASN A 57 2.42 1.03 10.28
N ALA A 58 1.39 0.26 10.65
CA ALA A 58 0.73 -0.67 9.73
C ALA A 58 0.12 0.07 8.52
N ASN A 59 -0.54 1.21 8.76
CA ASN A 59 -1.07 2.06 7.69
C ASN A 59 0.03 2.66 6.80
N ARG A 60 1.16 3.09 7.38
CA ARG A 60 2.33 3.54 6.62
C ARG A 60 2.89 2.42 5.72
N LEU A 61 2.99 1.20 6.25
CA LEU A 61 3.47 0.06 5.48
C LEU A 61 2.49 -0.33 4.36
N LYS A 62 1.18 -0.25 4.62
CA LYS A 62 0.13 -0.44 3.60
C LYS A 62 0.30 0.57 2.46
N LYS A 63 0.47 1.84 2.80
CA LYS A 63 0.66 2.91 1.81
C LYS A 63 1.95 2.71 1.01
N LEU A 64 3.05 2.34 1.66
CA LEU A 64 4.31 2.03 0.97
C LEU A 64 4.16 0.86 -0.02
N SER A 65 3.47 -0.22 0.39
CA SER A 65 3.16 -1.36 -0.48
C SER A 65 2.29 -0.94 -1.69
N GLU A 66 1.30 -0.07 -1.48
CA GLU A 66 0.50 0.53 -2.55
C GLU A 66 1.35 1.36 -3.51
N ASP A 67 2.19 2.25 -2.98
CA ASP A 67 3.02 3.15 -3.79
C ASP A 67 4.04 2.37 -4.65
N ILE A 68 4.60 1.27 -4.13
CA ILE A 68 5.51 0.40 -4.90
C ILE A 68 4.78 -0.25 -6.09
N LEU A 69 3.54 -0.70 -5.89
CA LEU A 69 2.74 -1.27 -6.98
C LEU A 69 2.41 -0.22 -8.05
N ASP A 70 2.05 0.99 -7.62
CA ASP A 70 1.72 2.07 -8.53
C ASP A 70 2.94 2.50 -9.37
N VAL A 71 4.12 2.65 -8.74
CA VAL A 71 5.39 2.90 -9.44
C VAL A 71 5.67 1.81 -10.46
N THR A 72 5.53 0.54 -10.06
CA THR A 72 5.84 -0.58 -10.96
C THR A 72 4.92 -0.59 -12.18
N LYS A 73 3.62 -0.28 -12.02
CA LYS A 73 2.65 -0.14 -13.13
C LYS A 73 2.97 1.04 -14.05
N ILE A 74 3.40 2.17 -13.49
CA ILE A 74 3.82 3.34 -14.26
C ILE A 74 5.03 2.99 -15.13
N GLU A 75 6.06 2.37 -14.54
CA GLU A 75 7.29 2.00 -15.25
C GLU A 75 7.10 0.89 -16.29
N SER A 76 6.05 0.08 -16.19
CA SER A 76 5.69 -0.93 -17.17
C SER A 76 4.71 -0.42 -18.23
N ASN A 77 4.31 0.86 -18.21
CA ASN A 77 3.24 1.41 -19.04
C ASN A 77 1.92 0.60 -18.93
N SER A 78 1.67 -0.02 -17.78
CA SER A 78 0.47 -0.82 -17.50
C SER A 78 -0.45 -0.17 -16.47
N LEU A 79 -0.32 1.15 -16.27
CA LEU A 79 -1.24 1.91 -15.44
C LEU A 79 -2.54 2.18 -16.21
N ASP A 80 -3.60 1.47 -15.85
CA ASP A 80 -4.93 1.72 -16.38
C ASP A 80 -5.65 2.82 -15.59
N LEU A 81 -6.07 3.87 -16.29
CA LEU A 81 -6.83 4.98 -15.71
C LEU A 81 -8.33 4.69 -15.80
N ASN A 82 -8.99 4.57 -14.64
CA ASN A 82 -10.44 4.53 -14.55
C ASN A 82 -11.01 5.95 -14.67
N LYS A 83 -11.34 6.36 -15.89
CA LYS A 83 -11.91 7.69 -16.18
C LYS A 83 -13.41 7.68 -15.89
N GLU A 84 -13.84 8.44 -14.89
CA GLU A 84 -15.25 8.63 -14.54
C GLU A 84 -15.60 10.11 -14.34
N ARG A 85 -16.90 10.45 -14.43
CA ARG A 85 -17.38 11.77 -14.01
C ARG A 85 -17.45 11.81 -12.49
N PHE A 86 -16.78 12.76 -11.88
CA PHE A 86 -16.80 12.96 -10.43
C PHE A 86 -17.06 14.44 -10.08
N ASP A 87 -17.54 14.68 -8.87
CA ASP A 87 -17.74 16.01 -8.32
C ASP A 87 -16.42 16.54 -7.72
N LEU A 88 -15.84 17.54 -8.39
CA LEU A 88 -14.59 18.17 -7.97
C LEU A 88 -14.71 18.86 -6.60
N VAL A 89 -15.85 19.50 -6.32
CA VAL A 89 -16.07 20.20 -5.04
C VAL A 89 -16.14 19.19 -3.90
N LYS A 90 -16.83 18.06 -4.11
CA LYS A 90 -16.87 16.98 -3.13
C LYS A 90 -15.47 16.38 -2.88
N LEU A 91 -14.66 16.23 -3.93
CA LEU A 91 -13.30 15.71 -3.81
C LEU A 91 -12.42 16.63 -2.94
N LEU A 92 -12.46 17.94 -3.17
CA LEU A 92 -11.64 18.91 -2.43
C LEU A 92 -11.93 18.90 -0.92
N HIS A 93 -13.20 18.74 -0.51
CA HIS A 93 -13.56 18.64 0.91
C HIS A 93 -13.02 17.38 1.60
N GLY A 94 -12.69 16.31 0.85
CA GLY A 94 -12.12 15.09 1.41
C GLY A 94 -10.59 15.13 1.60
N VAL A 95 -9.94 16.18 1.08
CA VAL A 95 -8.47 16.34 1.10
C VAL A 95 -8.01 17.37 2.14
N ILE A 96 -8.91 18.28 2.56
CA ILE A 96 -8.64 19.37 3.50
C ILE A 96 -9.14 19.01 4.90
#